data_AF-A0A4Q8CZZ4-F1
#
_entry.id   AF-A0A4Q8CZZ4-F1
#
_cell.length_a   1.000
_cell.length_b   1.000
_cell.length_c   1.000
_cell.angle_alpha   90.00
_cell.angle_beta   90.00
_cell.angle_gamma   90.00
#
_symmetry.space_group_name_H-M   'P 1'
#
loop_
_entity.id
_entity.type
_entity.pdbx_description
1 polymer ?
#
loop_
_entity_poly.entity_id
_entity_poly.type
_entity_poly.pdbx_seq_one_letter_code
_entity_poly.pdbx_strand_id
1 'polypeptide(L)'
;MIGNNKGFTLLEIVIVLVILGVFAALGFRSFSGGGSATDLAQAEDIVIAELRKARSRAVHRLPPSNDPDAAQVADLEGEIGALNDRLGTSMEVCPVKVRFTVGDASTRSVKEISCDEICEPCDEGKSEYRVSLTPTEGDPRIICLNGQTGRVDRAPCN
;
A
#
# COMPACT_ATOMS: atom_id res chain seq x y z
N MET A 1 -8.20 46.09 -46.46
CA MET A 1 -8.59 45.38 -45.22
C MET A 1 -7.75 45.95 -44.10
N ILE A 2 -8.30 46.88 -43.31
CA ILE A 2 -7.58 47.56 -42.23
C ILE A 2 -7.78 46.71 -40.96
N GLY A 3 -6.71 46.05 -40.51
CA GLY A 3 -6.69 45.32 -39.26
C GLY A 3 -6.74 46.30 -38.09
N ASN A 4 -7.78 46.20 -37.26
CA ASN A 4 -7.88 46.93 -36.00
C ASN A 4 -6.82 46.38 -35.02
N ASN A 5 -5.60 46.92 -35.08
CA ASN A 5 -4.55 46.66 -34.10
C ASN A 5 -4.87 47.42 -32.81
N LYS A 6 -5.80 46.89 -32.01
CA LYS A 6 -6.02 47.34 -30.64
C LYS A 6 -4.86 46.80 -29.79
N GLY A 7 -3.88 47.65 -29.51
CA GLY A 7 -2.80 47.32 -28.59
C GLY A 7 -3.33 47.16 -27.16
N PHE A 8 -2.83 46.16 -26.44
CA PHE A 8 -3.08 46.02 -25.00
C PHE A 8 -2.58 47.25 -24.27
N THR A 9 -3.41 47.81 -23.40
CA THR A 9 -2.99 48.94 -22.57
C THR A 9 -2.08 48.46 -21.44
N LEU A 10 -1.13 49.30 -21.02
CA LEU A 10 -0.22 48.96 -19.91
C LEU A 10 -0.99 48.57 -18.64
N LEU A 11 -2.11 49.27 -18.39
CA LEU A 11 -3.05 48.98 -17.30
C LEU A 11 -3.60 47.56 -17.36
N GLU A 12 -3.98 47.10 -18.56
CA GLU A 12 -4.58 45.79 -18.77
C GLU A 12 -3.60 44.66 -18.47
N ILE A 13 -2.32 44.83 -18.83
CA ILE A 13 -1.26 43.89 -18.45
C ILE A 13 -1.04 43.87 -16.94
N VAL A 14 -1.07 45.03 -16.27
CA VAL A 14 -0.92 45.09 -14.81
C VAL A 14 -2.06 44.37 -14.10
N ILE A 15 -3.30 44.56 -14.55
CA ILE A 15 -4.48 43.86 -13.98
C ILE A 15 -4.34 42.34 -14.16
N VAL A 16 -3.94 41.88 -15.33
CA VAL A 16 -3.73 40.45 -15.61
C VAL A 16 -2.65 39.87 -14.69
N LEU A 17 -1.53 40.58 -14.49
CA LEU A 17 -0.46 40.13 -13.60
C LEU A 17 -0.90 40.04 -12.13
N VAL A 18 -1.71 41.00 -11.66
CA VAL A 18 -2.28 40.96 -10.30
C VAL A 18 -3.21 39.75 -10.14
N ILE A 19 -4.10 39.52 -11.12
CA ILE A 19 -5.02 38.37 -11.11
C ILE A 19 -4.23 37.05 -11.13
N LEU A 20 -3.23 36.92 -12.00
CA LEU A 20 -2.37 35.74 -12.06
C LEU A 20 -1.58 35.52 -10.76
N GLY A 21 -1.12 36.59 -10.10
CA GLY A 21 -0.44 36.51 -8.80
C GLY A 21 -1.35 35.95 -7.70
N VAL A 22 -2.61 36.39 -7.65
CA VAL A 22 -3.60 35.87 -6.71
C VAL A 22 -3.92 34.39 -7.00
N PHE A 23 -4.13 34.05 -8.28
CA PHE A 23 -4.36 32.65 -8.66
C PHE A 23 -3.15 31.75 -8.37
N ALA A 24 -1.92 32.22 -8.60
CA ALA A 24 -0.72 31.47 -8.26
C ALA A 24 -0.60 31.21 -6.75
N ALA A 25 -0.91 32.22 -5.91
CA ALA A 25 -0.89 32.09 -4.47
C ALA A 25 -1.95 31.11 -3.92
N LEU A 26 -3.14 31.08 -4.53
CA LEU A 26 -4.22 30.16 -4.15
C LEU A 26 -4.00 28.75 -4.73
N GLY A 27 -3.51 28.66 -5.97
CA GLY A 27 -3.25 27.39 -6.66
C GLY A 27 -2.19 26.55 -5.98
N PHE A 28 -1.15 27.17 -5.41
CA PHE A 28 -0.08 26.46 -4.71
C PHE A 28 -0.57 25.69 -3.48
N ARG A 29 -1.59 26.18 -2.77
CA ARG A 29 -2.14 25.50 -1.57
C ARG A 29 -3.00 24.29 -1.92
N SER A 30 -3.57 24.24 -3.12
CA SER A 30 -4.40 23.11 -3.54
C SER A 30 -3.59 21.88 -3.95
N PHE A 31 -2.29 22.04 -4.26
CA PHE A 31 -1.46 20.96 -4.76
C PHE A 31 -0.70 20.21 -3.65
N SER A 32 -0.53 20.80 -2.47
CA SER A 32 0.22 20.20 -1.36
C SER A 32 -0.54 19.12 -0.57
N GLY A 33 -1.84 18.90 -0.86
CA GLY A 33 -2.67 17.90 -0.17
C GLY A 33 -2.89 16.59 -0.91
N GLY A 34 -2.28 16.41 -2.11
CA GLY A 34 -2.55 15.26 -2.97
C GLY A 34 -1.73 14.00 -2.71
N GLY A 35 -0.63 14.09 -1.95
CA GLY A 35 0.32 12.98 -1.78
C GLY A 35 -0.17 11.87 -0.86
N SER A 36 -0.75 12.21 0.30
CA SER A 36 -1.05 11.20 1.33
C SER A 36 -2.01 10.09 0.87
N ALA A 37 -3.00 10.42 0.04
CA ALA A 37 -3.93 9.43 -0.49
C ALA A 37 -3.29 8.52 -1.56
N THR A 38 -2.40 9.06 -2.40
CA THR A 38 -1.69 8.28 -3.42
C THR A 38 -0.61 7.40 -2.79
N ASP A 39 0.08 7.92 -1.77
CA ASP A 39 1.14 7.22 -1.06
C ASP A 39 0.56 6.04 -0.28
N LEU A 40 -0.59 6.24 0.37
CA LEU A 40 -1.31 5.17 1.08
C LEU A 40 -1.80 4.08 0.12
N ALA A 41 -2.32 4.46 -1.05
CA ALA A 41 -2.71 3.49 -2.08
C ALA A 41 -1.50 2.70 -2.61
N GLN A 42 -0.35 3.35 -2.76
CA GLN A 42 0.89 2.70 -3.16
C GLN A 42 1.41 1.73 -2.09
N ALA A 43 1.34 2.10 -0.81
CA ALA A 43 1.68 1.22 0.30
C ALA A 43 0.80 -0.02 0.34
N GLU A 44 -0.51 0.16 0.14
CA GLU A 44 -1.48 -0.93 0.03
C GLU A 44 -1.11 -1.91 -1.10
N ASP A 45 -0.80 -1.38 -2.29
CA ASP A 45 -0.41 -2.18 -3.44
C ASP A 45 0.86 -3.00 -3.19
N ILE A 46 1.85 -2.41 -2.50
CA ILE A 46 3.10 -3.07 -2.13
C ILE A 46 2.86 -4.22 -1.16
N VAL A 47 2.07 -4.01 -0.10
CA VAL A 47 1.72 -5.07 0.85
C VAL A 47 0.98 -6.22 0.17
N ILE A 48 -0.01 -5.90 -0.66
CA ILE A 48 -0.77 -6.92 -1.41
C ILE A 48 0.15 -7.70 -2.35
N ALA A 49 1.06 -7.00 -3.05
CA ALA A 49 2.02 -7.63 -3.94
C ALA A 49 2.96 -8.57 -3.18
N GLU A 50 3.47 -8.16 -2.02
CA GLU A 50 4.39 -8.98 -1.23
C GLU A 50 3.70 -10.21 -0.63
N LEU A 51 2.50 -10.06 -0.09
CA LEU A 51 1.69 -11.19 0.39
C LEU A 51 1.40 -12.19 -0.73
N ARG A 52 0.99 -11.70 -1.92
CA ARG A 52 0.72 -12.56 -3.08
C ARG A 52 1.99 -13.25 -3.58
N LYS A 53 3.12 -12.55 -3.58
CA LYS A 53 4.44 -13.08 -3.96
C LYS A 53 4.89 -14.17 -3.00
N ALA A 54 4.82 -13.94 -1.68
CA ALA A 54 5.16 -14.92 -0.66
C ALA A 54 4.27 -16.17 -0.76
N ARG A 55 2.95 -15.98 -0.87
CA ARG A 55 2.00 -17.08 -1.09
C ARG A 55 2.31 -17.86 -2.37
N SER A 56 2.53 -17.15 -3.49
CA SER A 56 2.85 -17.78 -4.77
C SER A 56 4.12 -18.62 -4.67
N ARG A 57 5.16 -18.09 -4.03
CA ARG A 57 6.40 -18.83 -3.75
C ARG A 57 6.12 -20.05 -2.89
N ALA A 58 5.26 -19.94 -1.89
CA ALA A 58 4.91 -21.05 -1.02
C ALA A 58 4.25 -22.18 -1.83
N VAL A 59 3.22 -21.85 -2.62
CA VAL A 59 2.41 -22.83 -3.38
C VAL A 59 3.17 -23.46 -4.55
N HIS A 60 4.07 -22.70 -5.19
CA HIS A 60 4.86 -23.19 -6.33
C HIS A 60 6.19 -23.82 -5.95
N ARG A 61 6.60 -23.74 -4.68
CA ARG A 61 7.77 -24.47 -4.20
C ARG A 61 7.41 -25.95 -4.11
N LEU A 62 8.20 -26.79 -4.78
CA LEU A 62 8.15 -28.22 -4.54
C LEU A 62 8.51 -28.44 -3.06
N PRO A 63 7.66 -29.10 -2.26
CA PRO A 63 8.02 -29.38 -0.87
C PRO A 63 9.34 -30.16 -0.90
N PRO A 64 10.43 -29.63 -0.33
CA PRO A 64 11.63 -30.44 -0.14
C PRO A 64 11.20 -31.67 0.68
N SER A 65 11.63 -32.86 0.27
CA SER A 65 11.17 -34.12 0.86
C SER A 65 11.40 -34.26 2.36
N ASN A 66 12.13 -33.32 2.98
CA ASN A 66 12.64 -33.41 4.35
C ASN A 66 12.41 -32.14 5.20
N ASP A 67 11.70 -31.11 4.71
CA ASP A 67 11.44 -29.89 5.49
C ASP A 67 9.94 -29.61 5.57
N PRO A 68 9.25 -30.14 6.61
CA PRO A 68 7.84 -29.88 6.86
C PRO A 68 7.56 -28.41 7.24
N ASP A 69 8.60 -27.62 7.50
CA ASP A 69 8.53 -26.22 7.93
C ASP A 69 9.02 -25.25 6.85
N ALA A 70 9.04 -25.69 5.58
CA ALA A 70 9.44 -24.88 4.43
C ALA A 70 8.44 -23.73 4.18
N ALA A 71 8.44 -22.74 5.06
CA ALA A 71 7.57 -21.61 5.03
C ALA A 71 8.14 -20.49 4.18
N GLN A 72 7.28 -19.68 3.59
CA GLN A 72 7.66 -18.45 2.90
C GLN A 72 7.18 -17.25 3.69
N VAL A 73 8.10 -16.34 3.98
CA VAL A 73 7.83 -15.15 4.77
C VAL A 73 7.65 -13.97 3.83
N ALA A 74 6.51 -13.28 3.94
CA ALA A 74 6.32 -11.93 3.43
C ALA A 74 6.90 -10.95 4.45
N ASP A 75 7.90 -10.17 4.03
CA ASP A 75 8.51 -9.12 4.85
C ASP A 75 7.83 -7.78 4.55
N LEU A 76 6.80 -7.44 5.30
CA LEU A 76 6.00 -6.24 5.05
C LEU A 76 6.70 -5.00 5.58
N GLU A 77 7.36 -5.12 6.74
CA GLU A 77 8.14 -4.04 7.35
C GLU A 77 9.29 -3.61 6.44
N GLY A 78 10.04 -4.55 5.86
CA GLY A 78 11.12 -4.21 4.93
C GLY A 78 10.65 -3.44 3.70
N GLU A 79 9.52 -3.86 3.10
CA GLU A 79 8.97 -3.22 1.90
C GLU A 79 8.35 -1.84 2.21
N ILE A 80 7.65 -1.70 3.34
CA ILE A 80 7.09 -0.42 3.78
C ILE A 80 8.18 0.55 4.26
N GLY A 81 9.22 0.06 4.94
CA GLY A 81 10.39 0.84 5.31
C GLY A 81 11.08 1.43 4.07
N ALA A 82 11.31 0.60 3.04
CA ALA A 82 11.87 1.04 1.77
C ALA A 82 10.97 2.06 1.04
N LEU A 83 9.65 1.96 1.17
CA LEU A 83 8.72 2.96 0.64
C LEU A 83 8.80 4.28 1.40
N ASN A 84 8.79 4.22 2.73
CA ASN A 84 8.91 5.38 3.61
C ASN A 84 10.19 6.17 3.33
N ASP A 85 11.32 5.49 3.15
CA ASP A 85 12.59 6.12 2.79
C ASP A 85 12.52 6.84 1.43
N ARG A 86 11.74 6.32 0.48
CA ARG A 86 11.61 6.89 -0.87
C ARG A 86 10.65 8.07 -0.94
N LEU A 87 9.57 8.03 -0.16
CA LEU A 87 8.52 9.04 -0.18
C LEU A 87 8.68 10.09 0.93
N GLY A 88 9.56 9.86 1.91
CA GLY A 88 9.65 10.69 3.11
C GLY A 88 8.39 10.60 3.99
N THR A 89 7.67 9.48 3.91
CA THR A 89 6.46 9.21 4.68
C THR A 89 6.79 8.37 5.92
N SER A 90 5.87 8.33 6.88
CA SER A 90 5.92 7.43 8.02
C SER A 90 4.63 6.63 8.05
N MET A 91 4.71 5.38 7.62
CA MET A 91 3.62 4.40 7.62
C MET A 91 4.06 3.16 8.38
N GLU A 92 3.18 2.66 9.22
CA GLU A 92 3.39 1.42 9.98
C GLU A 92 2.52 0.31 9.39
N VAL A 93 3.07 -0.90 9.34
CA VAL A 93 2.34 -2.10 8.89
C VAL A 93 2.31 -3.13 10.00
N CYS A 94 1.14 -3.72 10.20
CA CYS A 94 0.90 -4.71 11.23
C CYS A 94 0.05 -5.84 10.64
N PRO A 95 0.48 -7.11 10.73
CA PRO A 95 1.75 -7.60 11.26
C PRO A 95 2.95 -7.20 10.38
N VAL A 96 4.15 -7.20 10.96
CA VAL A 96 5.40 -6.89 10.24
C VAL A 96 5.81 -7.98 9.25
N LYS A 97 5.53 -9.25 9.58
CA LYS A 97 5.85 -10.41 8.76
C LYS A 97 4.70 -11.40 8.77
N VAL A 98 4.46 -12.01 7.60
CA VAL A 98 3.44 -13.06 7.43
C VAL A 98 4.11 -14.30 6.85
N ARG A 99 4.05 -15.40 7.58
CA ARG A 99 4.60 -16.70 7.21
C ARG A 99 3.50 -17.57 6.61
N PHE A 100 3.74 -18.07 5.39
CA PHE A 100 2.88 -19.02 4.70
C PHE A 100 3.53 -20.41 4.70
N THR A 101 2.85 -21.37 5.32
CA THR A 101 3.23 -22.79 5.29
C THR A 101 2.29 -23.53 4.35
N VAL A 102 2.81 -24.34 3.43
CA VAL A 102 1.99 -25.12 2.48
C VAL A 102 1.84 -26.54 2.98
N GLY A 103 0.66 -27.12 2.77
CA GLY A 103 0.40 -28.51 3.08
C GLY A 103 1.08 -29.47 2.11
N ASP A 104 0.76 -30.75 2.26
CA ASP A 104 1.38 -31.81 1.47
C ASP A 104 1.16 -31.62 -0.05
N ALA A 105 2.01 -32.29 -0.85
CA ALA A 105 2.03 -32.17 -2.32
C ALA A 105 0.67 -32.44 -3.00
N SER A 106 -0.28 -33.08 -2.31
CA SER A 106 -1.63 -33.38 -2.76
C SER A 106 -2.60 -32.19 -2.72
N THR A 107 -2.47 -31.26 -1.77
CA THR A 107 -3.43 -30.15 -1.63
C THR A 107 -2.95 -28.87 -2.30
N ARG A 108 -1.62 -28.66 -2.41
CA ARG A 108 -1.01 -27.42 -2.94
C ARG A 108 -1.68 -26.14 -2.40
N SER A 109 -2.13 -26.20 -1.15
CA SER A 109 -2.85 -25.11 -0.48
C SER A 109 -2.07 -24.66 0.74
N VAL A 110 -2.27 -23.40 1.13
CA VAL A 110 -1.75 -22.89 2.39
C VAL A 110 -2.37 -23.73 3.52
N LYS A 111 -1.52 -24.35 4.34
CA LYS A 111 -1.90 -25.15 5.50
C LYS A 111 -2.06 -24.27 6.73
N GLU A 112 -1.15 -23.31 6.87
CA GLU A 112 -1.09 -22.45 8.04
C GLU A 112 -0.51 -21.08 7.66
N ILE A 113 -1.04 -20.05 8.31
CA ILE A 113 -0.54 -18.69 8.25
C ILE A 113 -0.19 -18.29 9.68
N SER A 114 1.04 -17.83 9.87
CA SER A 114 1.55 -17.37 11.16
C SER A 114 2.11 -15.97 10.99
N CYS A 115 1.91 -15.10 11.98
CA CYS A 115 2.36 -13.71 11.95
C CYS A 115 3.30 -13.45 13.12
N ASP A 116 4.23 -12.52 12.93
CA ASP A 116 5.21 -12.17 13.98
C ASP A 116 4.54 -11.48 15.17
N GLU A 117 5.02 -11.74 16.39
CA GLU A 117 4.38 -11.39 17.67
C GLU A 117 4.39 -9.88 18.00
N ILE A 118 5.05 -9.06 17.18
CA ILE A 118 5.32 -7.65 17.47
C ILE A 118 4.03 -6.80 17.45
N CYS A 119 2.95 -7.31 16.86
CA CYS A 119 1.64 -6.65 16.86
C CYS A 119 0.54 -7.70 17.12
N GLU A 120 -0.42 -7.39 18.01
CA GLU A 120 -1.47 -8.34 18.45
C GLU A 120 -2.18 -9.02 17.26
N PRO A 121 -2.40 -10.33 17.36
CA PRO A 121 -2.01 -11.25 16.31
C PRO A 121 -3.05 -11.35 15.20
N CYS A 122 -2.57 -11.85 14.07
CA CYS A 122 -3.33 -12.76 13.24
C CYS A 122 -4.00 -13.81 14.13
N ASP A 123 -5.24 -13.56 14.58
CA ASP A 123 -5.93 -14.40 15.55
C ASP A 123 -5.89 -15.86 15.09
N GLU A 124 -5.12 -16.66 15.81
CA GLU A 124 -4.94 -18.08 15.48
C GLU A 124 -6.30 -18.77 15.44
N GLY A 125 -6.59 -19.45 14.32
CA GLY A 125 -7.87 -20.14 14.13
C GLY A 125 -9.00 -19.30 13.54
N LYS A 126 -8.80 -18.02 13.19
CA LYS A 126 -9.77 -17.28 12.37
C LYS A 126 -9.65 -17.62 10.88
N SER A 127 -10.79 -17.60 10.18
CA SER A 127 -10.85 -17.76 8.73
C SER A 127 -10.29 -16.57 7.97
N GLU A 128 -10.12 -15.42 8.64
CA GLU A 128 -9.63 -14.18 8.06
C GLU A 128 -8.65 -13.49 9.03
N TYR A 129 -7.51 -13.09 8.47
CA TYR A 129 -6.46 -12.34 9.13
C TYR A 129 -6.46 -10.90 8.62
N ARG A 130 -6.18 -9.96 9.53
CA ARG A 130 -6.20 -8.52 9.24
C ARG A 130 -4.78 -8.00 9.18
N VAL A 131 -4.45 -7.34 8.08
CA VAL A 131 -3.20 -6.59 7.91
C VAL A 131 -3.56 -5.10 7.90
N SER A 132 -3.18 -4.38 8.94
CA SER A 132 -3.38 -2.94 9.05
C SER A 132 -2.17 -2.17 8.52
N LEU A 133 -2.47 -1.11 7.79
CA LEU A 133 -1.54 -0.09 7.34
C LEU A 133 -1.96 1.24 7.96
N THR A 134 -1.17 1.75 8.89
CA THR A 134 -1.47 2.96 9.64
C THR A 134 -0.56 4.08 9.17
N PRO A 135 -1.07 5.08 8.42
CA PRO A 135 -0.30 6.28 8.13
C PRO A 135 -0.15 7.14 9.38
N THR A 136 0.89 7.97 9.45
CA THR A 136 1.05 8.96 10.54
C THR A 136 -0.12 9.94 10.62
N GLU A 137 -0.76 10.21 9.49
CA GLU A 137 -1.91 11.09 9.39
C GLU A 137 -2.97 10.45 8.50
N GLY A 138 -4.15 10.15 9.06
CA GLY A 138 -5.28 9.54 8.36
C GLY A 138 -5.80 8.26 9.01
N ASP A 139 -6.79 7.65 8.38
CA ASP A 139 -7.39 6.40 8.84
C ASP A 139 -6.55 5.19 8.41
N PRO A 140 -6.45 4.15 9.26
CA PRO A 140 -5.76 2.93 8.90
C PRO A 140 -6.49 2.21 7.76
N ARG A 141 -5.72 1.63 6.84
CA ARG A 141 -6.22 0.71 5.81
C ARG A 141 -6.13 -0.71 6.32
N ILE A 142 -7.21 -1.46 6.15
CA ILE A 142 -7.26 -2.87 6.54
C ILE A 142 -7.28 -3.70 5.25
N ILE A 143 -6.31 -4.59 5.12
CA ILE A 143 -6.21 -5.60 4.07
C ILE A 143 -6.57 -6.95 4.69
N CYS A 144 -7.40 -7.72 4.00
CA CYS A 144 -7.87 -9.01 4.51
C CYS A 144 -7.15 -10.15 3.82
N LEU A 145 -6.68 -11.08 4.64
CA LEU A 145 -6.00 -12.28 4.22
C LEU A 145 -6.83 -13.49 4.65
N ASN A 146 -7.34 -14.25 3.69
CA ASN A 146 -8.09 -15.46 3.98
C ASN A 146 -7.16 -16.52 4.58
N GLY A 147 -7.44 -16.95 5.81
CA GLY A 147 -6.59 -17.85 6.58
C GLY A 147 -6.48 -19.27 6.03
N GLN A 148 -7.48 -19.71 5.25
CA GLN A 148 -7.50 -21.05 4.67
C GLN A 148 -6.79 -21.12 3.31
N THR A 149 -6.86 -20.04 2.53
CA THR A 149 -6.36 -20.01 1.14
C THR A 149 -5.11 -19.15 0.97
N GLY A 150 -4.78 -18.32 1.97
CA GLY A 150 -3.80 -17.25 1.89
C GLY A 150 -4.17 -16.15 0.90
N ARG A 151 -5.41 -16.11 0.39
CA ARG A 151 -5.82 -15.14 -0.62
C ARG A 151 -5.94 -13.75 0.01
N VAL A 152 -5.44 -12.75 -0.69
CA VAL A 152 -5.48 -11.34 -0.28
C VAL A 152 -6.55 -10.61 -1.07
N ASP A 153 -7.51 -10.02 -0.37
CA ASP A 153 -8.59 -9.21 -0.94
C ASP A 153 -8.61 -7.81 -0.29
N ARG A 154 -9.01 -6.80 -1.08
CA ARG A 154 -9.18 -5.39 -0.64
C ARG A 154 -10.55 -5.14 0.02
N ALA A 155 -11.39 -6.16 0.05
CA ALA A 155 -12.71 -6.07 0.68
C ALA A 155 -12.56 -6.02 2.21
N PRO A 156 -13.51 -5.39 2.92
CA PRO A 156 -13.53 -5.46 4.38
C PRO A 156 -13.66 -6.90 4.86
N CYS A 157 -13.01 -7.21 5.98
CA CYS A 157 -13.00 -8.55 6.55
C CYS A 157 -14.36 -8.82 7.19
N ASN A 158 -14.98 -9.98 6.93
CA ASN A 158 -16.32 -10.33 7.37
C ASN A 158 -16.32 -11.36 8.51
#